data_AF-A0A4P6F1R2-F1
#
_entry.id   AF-A0A4P6F1R2-F1
#
_cell.length_a   1.000
_cell.length_b   1.000
_cell.length_c   1.000
_cell.angle_alpha   90.00
_cell.angle_beta   90.00
_cell.angle_gamma   90.00
#
_symmetry.space_group_name_H-M   'P 1'
#
loop_
_entity.id
_entity.type
_entity.pdbx_description
1 polymer ?
#
loop_
_entity_poly.entity_id
_entity_poly.type
_entity_poly.pdbx_seq_one_letter_code
_entity_poly.pdbx_strand_id
1 'polypeptide(L)'
;MVPGAPAGARGAGTRRGARARADADADAPSAEPHPAGAPGRRPAILRRAPAAPPADPAPPAPTPPPPAPPEVDYRAEAEAFLDTLPGGASARIEWGDPDGHLGGVWIPGSETIILNATRLDGRLAQTKDVLRHEIGHVHQNRTMAATGMSLTDYEARLDALFGGQGIEKSADAVALLLGAKSVRYASSFSDAQYAAARAILEDRVP
;
A
#
# COMPACT_ATOMS: atom_id res chain seq x y z
N MET A 1 -32.05 -19.03 41.29
CA MET A 1 -30.98 -18.21 41.93
C MET A 1 -30.44 -17.25 40.89
N VAL A 2 -30.27 -15.98 41.25
CA VAL A 2 -29.77 -14.87 40.41
C VAL A 2 -29.17 -13.84 41.39
N PRO A 3 -28.13 -13.05 41.07
CA PRO A 3 -26.94 -13.29 40.24
C PRO A 3 -25.63 -13.12 41.07
N GLY A 4 -24.46 -13.21 40.43
CA GLY A 4 -23.18 -12.76 41.00
C GLY A 4 -22.39 -11.91 40.00
N ALA A 5 -22.35 -10.60 40.21
CA ALA A 5 -21.65 -9.62 39.38
C ALA A 5 -20.45 -9.00 40.14
N PRO A 6 -19.50 -8.31 39.47
CA PRO A 6 -18.10 -8.26 39.92
C PRO A 6 -17.71 -7.07 40.82
N ALA A 7 -16.53 -7.20 41.43
CA ALA A 7 -15.74 -6.11 41.99
C ALA A 7 -14.30 -6.20 41.44
N GLY A 8 -13.57 -5.11 41.18
CA GLY A 8 -13.95 -3.70 41.28
C GLY A 8 -12.86 -2.79 40.67
N ALA A 9 -13.17 -1.50 40.47
CA ALA A 9 -12.26 -0.50 39.90
C ALA A 9 -11.62 0.39 41.00
N ARG A 10 -10.46 1.01 40.71
CA ARG A 10 -10.10 2.43 41.06
C ARG A 10 -8.65 2.83 40.71
N GLY A 11 -8.44 4.12 40.46
CA GLY A 11 -7.14 4.80 40.27
C GLY A 11 -6.83 5.11 38.80
N ALA A 12 -7.10 6.27 38.20
CA ALA A 12 -7.15 7.69 38.64
C ALA A 12 -5.77 8.32 38.90
N GLY A 13 -5.31 9.18 37.97
CA GLY A 13 -4.10 10.01 38.08
C GLY A 13 -3.97 10.96 36.88
N THR A 14 -3.86 12.27 37.11
CA THR A 14 -4.01 13.31 36.06
C THR A 14 -2.85 14.31 35.97
N ARG A 15 -2.76 14.99 34.82
CA ARG A 15 -2.31 16.41 34.59
C ARG A 15 -0.82 16.76 34.31
N ARG A 16 -0.69 17.46 33.16
CA ARG A 16 -0.01 18.77 32.92
C ARG A 16 1.51 18.90 32.78
N GLY A 17 1.87 19.77 31.83
CA GLY A 17 3.13 20.53 31.77
C GLY A 17 4.06 20.07 30.63
N ALA A 18 4.72 20.95 29.87
CA ALA A 18 4.63 22.41 29.76
C ALA A 18 5.17 22.88 28.38
N ARG A 19 4.84 24.10 27.97
CA ARG A 19 5.52 24.79 26.85
C ARG A 19 6.81 25.45 27.37
N ALA A 20 7.84 25.55 26.53
CA ALA A 20 8.89 26.56 26.66
C ALA A 20 9.42 26.98 25.28
N ARG A 21 9.66 28.28 25.10
CA ARG A 21 10.43 28.90 24.01
C ARG A 21 11.68 29.54 24.62
N ALA A 22 12.77 29.57 23.85
CA ALA A 22 13.84 30.59 23.82
C ALA A 22 14.62 30.29 22.53
N ASP A 23 14.90 31.19 21.59
CA ASP A 23 15.31 32.61 21.59
C ASP A 23 16.76 32.87 22.04
N ALA A 24 17.40 33.78 21.27
CA ALA A 24 18.75 34.35 21.31
C ALA A 24 19.90 33.59 20.60
N ASP A 25 20.89 34.24 19.99
CA ASP A 25 21.06 35.47 19.19
C ASP A 25 22.59 35.66 18.94
N ALA A 26 22.98 36.62 18.09
CA ALA A 26 24.35 37.18 17.93
C ALA A 26 25.42 36.30 17.21
N ASP A 27 26.38 36.83 16.43
CA ASP A 27 26.61 38.21 15.91
C ASP A 27 27.42 38.20 14.57
N ALA A 28 27.63 39.39 13.99
CA ALA A 28 28.23 39.74 12.68
C ALA A 28 29.80 39.68 12.67
N PRO A 29 30.61 40.28 11.72
CA PRO A 29 30.36 41.20 10.58
C PRO A 29 31.06 40.75 9.25
N SER A 30 31.37 41.52 8.17
CA SER A 30 31.33 42.98 7.89
C SER A 30 31.35 43.37 6.38
N ALA A 31 30.79 44.55 6.07
CA ALA A 31 31.21 45.61 5.11
C ALA A 31 31.83 45.35 3.70
N GLU A 32 31.18 45.93 2.68
CA GLU A 32 31.80 46.56 1.47
C GLU A 32 32.24 48.04 1.80
N PRO A 33 32.65 48.94 0.86
CA PRO A 33 33.05 48.83 -0.56
C PRO A 33 34.38 49.59 -0.91
N HIS A 34 34.78 49.64 -2.19
CA HIS A 34 35.79 50.60 -2.70
C HIS A 34 35.47 51.15 -4.11
N PRO A 35 35.58 52.48 -4.37
CA PRO A 35 35.19 53.09 -5.65
C PRO A 35 36.32 53.72 -6.50
N ALA A 36 35.93 54.12 -7.73
CA ALA A 36 36.44 55.22 -8.57
C ALA A 36 37.75 55.03 -9.39
N GLY A 37 37.73 55.48 -10.67
CA GLY A 37 38.95 55.68 -11.47
C GLY A 37 38.80 55.68 -13.01
N ALA A 38 38.31 56.77 -13.60
CA ALA A 38 38.51 57.15 -15.01
C ALA A 38 39.01 58.62 -15.02
N PRO A 39 39.57 59.21 -16.12
CA PRO A 39 39.59 58.77 -17.52
C PRO A 39 40.95 58.93 -18.27
N GLY A 40 41.00 58.57 -19.56
CA GLY A 40 42.14 58.86 -20.44
C GLY A 40 41.86 58.73 -21.94
N ARG A 41 41.40 59.80 -22.61
CA ARG A 41 41.23 59.86 -24.08
C ARG A 41 42.54 60.23 -24.78
N ARG A 42 42.97 59.47 -25.79
CA ARG A 42 43.85 59.93 -26.90
C ARG A 42 43.49 59.21 -28.23
N PRO A 43 43.91 59.73 -29.40
CA PRO A 43 43.03 59.80 -30.58
C PRO A 43 43.04 58.57 -31.51
N ALA A 44 42.04 58.55 -32.39
CA ALA A 44 41.78 57.50 -33.36
C ALA A 44 42.89 57.34 -34.42
N ILE A 45 43.25 56.08 -34.68
CA ILE A 45 43.81 55.63 -35.95
C ILE A 45 42.74 54.74 -36.58
N LEU A 46 42.19 55.14 -37.73
CA LEU A 46 41.23 54.34 -38.50
C LEU A 46 41.94 53.15 -39.16
N ARG A 47 42.28 52.13 -38.36
CA ARG A 47 42.53 50.78 -38.88
C ARG A 47 41.20 50.16 -39.26
N ARG A 48 40.98 49.96 -40.56
CA ARG A 48 39.89 49.12 -41.07
C ARG A 48 40.08 47.72 -40.49
N ALA A 49 39.23 47.35 -39.53
CA ALA A 49 39.24 45.99 -38.98
C ALA A 49 39.00 44.97 -40.10
N PRO A 50 39.65 43.80 -40.07
CA PRO A 50 39.20 42.68 -40.88
C PRO A 50 37.74 42.38 -40.53
N ALA A 51 36.95 41.97 -41.52
CA ALA A 51 35.57 41.54 -41.26
C ALA A 51 35.60 40.42 -40.22
N ALA A 52 34.77 40.54 -39.19
CA ALA A 52 34.61 39.45 -38.22
C ALA A 52 34.16 38.18 -38.96
N PRO A 53 34.66 36.99 -38.60
CA PRO A 53 34.11 35.75 -39.12
C PRO A 53 32.60 35.71 -38.79
N PRO A 54 31.76 35.07 -39.63
CA PRO A 54 30.36 34.86 -39.29
C PRO A 54 30.28 34.15 -37.93
N ALA A 55 29.41 34.65 -37.05
CA ALA A 55 29.18 33.99 -35.77
C ALA A 55 28.67 32.57 -36.02
N ASP A 56 29.24 31.60 -35.31
CA ASP A 56 28.75 30.22 -35.35
C ASP A 56 27.25 30.20 -34.99
N PRO A 57 26.45 29.36 -35.66
CA PRO A 57 25.03 29.23 -35.34
C PRO A 57 24.89 28.82 -33.87
N ALA A 58 24.05 29.54 -33.14
CA ALA A 58 23.77 29.23 -31.74
C ALA A 58 23.34 27.76 -31.61
N PRO A 59 23.82 27.02 -30.59
CA PRO A 59 23.46 25.63 -30.41
C PRO A 59 21.93 25.50 -30.32
N PRO A 60 21.33 24.44 -30.90
CA PRO A 60 19.89 24.26 -30.85
C PRO A 60 19.42 24.24 -29.40
N ALA A 61 18.32 24.94 -29.12
CA ALA A 61 17.73 24.96 -27.78
C ALA A 61 17.46 23.51 -27.32
N PRO A 62 17.77 23.16 -26.06
CA PRO A 62 17.59 21.80 -25.59
C PRO A 62 16.11 21.42 -25.70
N THR A 63 15.84 20.30 -26.38
CA THR A 63 14.49 19.73 -26.45
C THR A 63 13.96 19.56 -25.02
N PRO A 64 12.74 20.04 -24.71
CA PRO A 64 12.18 19.81 -23.38
C PRO A 64 12.15 18.30 -23.09
N PRO A 65 12.42 17.88 -21.84
CA PRO A 65 12.37 16.48 -21.49
C PRO A 65 10.98 15.92 -21.82
N PRO A 66 10.87 14.66 -22.25
CA PRO A 66 9.56 14.04 -22.45
C PRO A 66 8.76 14.13 -21.16
N PRO A 67 7.42 14.30 -21.23
CA PRO A 67 6.60 14.29 -20.03
C PRO A 67 6.84 13.00 -19.25
N ALA A 68 6.89 13.10 -17.93
CA ALA A 68 6.97 11.91 -17.08
C ALA A 68 5.80 10.97 -17.44
N PRO A 69 6.02 9.64 -17.44
CA PRO A 69 4.91 8.70 -17.60
C PRO A 69 3.86 8.99 -16.53
N PRO A 70 2.55 8.85 -16.84
CA PRO A 70 1.51 9.06 -15.85
C PRO A 70 1.76 8.16 -14.65
N GLU A 71 1.57 8.69 -13.44
CA GLU A 71 1.62 7.88 -12.23
C GLU A 71 0.55 6.79 -12.34
N VAL A 72 0.99 5.53 -12.23
CA VAL A 72 0.10 4.37 -12.26
C VAL A 72 -0.70 4.37 -10.97
N ASP A 73 -2.02 4.54 -11.09
CA ASP A 73 -2.92 4.38 -9.95
C ASP A 73 -2.94 2.90 -9.51
N TYR A 74 -2.20 2.62 -8.43
CA TYR A 74 -2.09 1.28 -7.88
C TYR A 74 -3.45 0.73 -7.39
N ARG A 75 -4.44 1.58 -7.12
CA ARG A 75 -5.79 1.16 -6.70
C ARG A 75 -6.59 0.67 -7.89
N ALA A 76 -6.63 1.45 -8.97
CA ALA A 76 -7.22 1.02 -10.24
C ALA A 76 -6.57 -0.27 -10.77
N GLU A 77 -5.24 -0.43 -10.64
CA GLU A 77 -4.56 -1.68 -10.98
C GLU A 77 -4.86 -2.86 -10.03
N ALA A 78 -5.19 -2.60 -8.77
CA ALA A 78 -5.60 -3.63 -7.82
C ALA A 78 -7.04 -4.08 -8.07
N GLU A 79 -7.93 -3.14 -8.39
CA GLU A 79 -9.33 -3.39 -8.79
C GLU A 79 -9.38 -4.19 -10.10
N ALA A 80 -8.66 -3.74 -11.14
CA ALA A 80 -8.55 -4.48 -12.40
C ALA A 80 -7.86 -5.85 -12.24
N PHE A 81 -7.02 -6.04 -11.22
CA PHE A 81 -6.45 -7.35 -10.90
C PHE A 81 -7.45 -8.27 -10.18
N LEU A 82 -8.31 -7.73 -9.30
CA LEU A 82 -9.37 -8.51 -8.65
C LEU A 82 -10.27 -9.17 -9.69
N ASP A 83 -10.64 -8.46 -10.75
CA ASP A 83 -11.44 -8.99 -11.87
C ASP A 83 -10.78 -10.20 -12.58
N THR A 84 -9.46 -10.39 -12.45
CA THR A 84 -8.75 -11.56 -13.01
C THR A 84 -8.76 -12.79 -12.12
N LEU A 85 -9.18 -12.67 -10.85
CA LEU A 85 -9.23 -13.78 -9.90
C LEU A 85 -10.53 -14.59 -10.06
N PRO A 86 -10.51 -15.91 -9.79
CA PRO A 86 -11.75 -16.70 -9.69
C PRO A 86 -12.73 -16.04 -8.71
N GLY A 87 -13.97 -15.83 -9.15
CA GLY A 87 -14.99 -15.16 -8.34
C GLY A 87 -14.74 -13.68 -8.02
N GLY A 88 -13.70 -13.05 -8.58
CA GLY A 88 -13.37 -11.66 -8.30
C GLY A 88 -14.40 -10.65 -8.83
N ALA A 89 -15.05 -10.96 -9.95
CA ALA A 89 -16.02 -10.08 -10.62
C ALA A 89 -17.33 -9.79 -9.85
N SER A 90 -17.61 -10.49 -8.73
CA SER A 90 -18.67 -10.11 -7.78
C SER A 90 -18.13 -9.61 -6.43
N ALA A 91 -16.81 -9.71 -6.22
CA ALA A 91 -16.16 -9.06 -5.11
C ALA A 91 -15.93 -7.57 -5.39
N ARG A 92 -15.78 -6.77 -4.33
CA ARG A 92 -15.44 -5.34 -4.43
C ARG A 92 -14.37 -4.96 -3.41
N ILE A 93 -13.52 -4.02 -3.78
CA ILE A 93 -12.52 -3.45 -2.86
C ILE A 93 -13.11 -2.24 -2.13
N GLU A 94 -12.91 -2.20 -0.81
CA GLU A 94 -13.08 -1.00 0.00
C GLU A 94 -11.72 -0.58 0.58
N TRP A 95 -11.28 0.64 0.29
CA TRP A 95 -10.00 1.17 0.75
C TRP A 95 -10.16 1.82 2.13
N GLY A 96 -9.73 1.13 3.19
CA GLY A 96 -9.93 1.54 4.57
C GLY A 96 -8.82 1.07 5.52
N ASP A 97 -9.20 0.66 6.73
CA ASP A 97 -8.30 0.01 7.70
C ASP A 97 -9.04 -1.17 8.35
N PRO A 98 -8.75 -2.44 7.97
CA PRO A 98 -9.36 -3.63 8.55
C PRO A 98 -8.71 -3.95 9.91
N ASP A 99 -8.99 -3.12 10.92
CA ASP A 99 -8.42 -3.20 12.28
C ASP A 99 -6.89 -3.40 12.31
N GLY A 100 -6.17 -2.70 11.43
CA GLY A 100 -4.72 -2.77 11.31
C GLY A 100 -4.18 -3.97 10.51
N HIS A 101 -5.02 -4.88 10.00
CA HIS A 101 -4.60 -5.95 9.07
C HIS A 101 -4.21 -5.36 7.70
N LEU A 102 -3.69 -6.18 6.76
CA LEU A 102 -3.41 -5.71 5.39
C LEU A 102 -4.65 -5.78 4.48
N GLY A 103 -5.48 -6.80 4.69
CA GLY A 103 -6.80 -6.96 4.11
C GLY A 103 -7.74 -7.61 5.14
N GLY A 104 -9.00 -7.79 4.77
CA GLY A 104 -9.93 -8.67 5.47
C GLY A 104 -11.33 -8.68 4.84
N VAL A 105 -12.01 -9.83 4.93
CA VAL A 105 -13.43 -10.00 4.58
C VAL A 105 -14.22 -10.28 5.88
N TRP A 106 -14.85 -9.24 6.44
CA TRP A 106 -15.23 -9.22 7.85
C TRP A 106 -16.62 -9.77 8.22
N ILE A 107 -17.45 -10.16 7.24
CA ILE A 107 -18.85 -10.56 7.50
C ILE A 107 -19.18 -11.81 6.67
N PRO A 108 -19.75 -12.88 7.28
CA PRO A 108 -20.28 -14.02 6.54
C PRO A 108 -21.25 -13.60 5.44
N GLY A 109 -21.02 -14.07 4.21
CA GLY A 109 -21.80 -13.69 3.03
C GLY A 109 -21.45 -12.32 2.43
N SER A 110 -20.43 -11.61 2.94
CA SER A 110 -19.90 -10.41 2.27
C SER A 110 -18.91 -10.80 1.16
N GLU A 111 -19.05 -10.14 0.02
CA GLU A 111 -18.06 -10.12 -1.07
C GLU A 111 -17.22 -8.82 -1.05
N THR A 112 -17.25 -8.07 0.07
CA THR A 112 -16.43 -6.86 0.26
C THR A 112 -15.08 -7.23 0.85
N ILE A 113 -14.01 -6.90 0.14
CA ILE A 113 -12.63 -7.00 0.58
C ILE A 113 -12.19 -5.62 1.08
N ILE A 114 -11.96 -5.46 2.38
CA ILE A 114 -11.43 -4.22 2.95
C ILE A 114 -9.91 -4.28 2.88
N LEU A 115 -9.28 -3.40 2.09
CA LEU A 115 -7.82 -3.31 1.98
C LEU A 115 -7.27 -2.12 2.77
N ASN A 116 -6.13 -2.32 3.44
CA ASN A 116 -5.50 -1.29 4.25
C ASN A 116 -4.83 -0.23 3.38
N ALA A 117 -5.53 0.89 3.19
CA ALA A 117 -5.11 1.98 2.32
C ALA A 117 -3.73 2.53 2.72
N THR A 118 -3.47 2.70 4.02
CA THR A 118 -2.21 3.26 4.54
C THR A 118 -1.04 2.28 4.44
N ARG A 119 -1.27 0.98 4.69
CA ARG A 119 -0.20 -0.02 4.71
C ARG A 119 0.18 -0.56 3.32
N LEU A 120 -0.73 -0.44 2.34
CA LEU A 120 -0.56 -0.90 0.97
C LEU A 120 -0.30 0.23 -0.05
N ASP A 121 -0.21 1.49 0.38
CA ASP A 121 0.00 2.65 -0.49
C ASP A 121 1.24 2.49 -1.40
N GLY A 122 1.03 2.53 -2.72
CA GLY A 122 2.06 2.27 -3.73
C GLY A 122 2.60 0.83 -3.80
N ARG A 123 2.12 -0.12 -2.98
CA ARG A 123 2.69 -1.48 -2.83
C ARG A 123 1.97 -2.53 -3.67
N LEU A 124 1.80 -2.26 -4.96
CA LEU A 124 0.99 -3.06 -5.86
C LEU A 124 1.25 -4.58 -5.82
N ALA A 125 2.51 -5.01 -5.78
CA ALA A 125 2.84 -6.45 -5.72
C ALA A 125 2.33 -7.11 -4.42
N GLN A 126 2.48 -6.42 -3.28
CA GLN A 126 1.95 -6.87 -1.99
C GLN A 126 0.41 -6.86 -2.00
N THR A 127 -0.20 -5.83 -2.58
CA THR A 127 -1.66 -5.73 -2.76
C THR A 127 -2.22 -6.90 -3.59
N LYS A 128 -1.54 -7.30 -4.68
CA LYS A 128 -1.95 -8.44 -5.50
C LYS A 128 -1.82 -9.78 -4.74
N ASP A 129 -0.83 -9.93 -3.86
CA ASP A 129 -0.73 -11.10 -2.97
C ASP A 129 -1.82 -11.12 -1.89
N VAL A 130 -2.14 -9.97 -1.28
CA VAL A 130 -3.28 -9.84 -0.34
C VAL A 130 -4.59 -10.21 -1.04
N LEU A 131 -4.88 -9.66 -2.22
CA LEU A 131 -6.11 -9.98 -2.96
C LEU A 131 -6.28 -11.49 -3.27
N ARG A 132 -5.18 -12.21 -3.52
CA ARG A 132 -5.20 -13.68 -3.68
C ARG A 132 -5.52 -14.45 -2.39
N HIS A 133 -5.25 -13.86 -1.23
CA HIS A 133 -5.65 -14.41 0.08
C HIS A 133 -7.12 -14.07 0.37
N GLU A 134 -7.51 -12.80 0.21
CA GLU A 134 -8.87 -12.31 0.49
C GLU A 134 -9.93 -12.99 -0.38
N ILE A 135 -9.63 -13.32 -1.65
CA ILE A 135 -10.56 -14.08 -2.51
C ILE A 135 -10.83 -15.49 -1.95
N GLY A 136 -9.89 -16.07 -1.20
CA GLY A 136 -10.10 -17.30 -0.42
C GLY A 136 -11.21 -17.14 0.60
N HIS A 137 -11.25 -16.03 1.34
CA HIS A 137 -12.34 -15.73 2.27
C HIS A 137 -13.68 -15.46 1.59
N VAL A 138 -13.67 -14.82 0.41
CA VAL A 138 -14.91 -14.66 -0.40
C VAL A 138 -15.49 -16.03 -0.77
N HIS A 139 -14.65 -16.97 -1.22
CA HIS A 139 -15.07 -18.34 -1.54
C HIS A 139 -15.50 -19.16 -0.30
N GLN A 140 -14.83 -19.00 0.84
CA GLN A 140 -15.28 -19.59 2.12
C GLN A 140 -16.68 -19.06 2.51
N ASN A 141 -16.92 -17.76 2.37
CA ASN A 141 -18.22 -17.13 2.61
C ASN A 141 -19.31 -17.69 1.70
N ARG A 142 -19.05 -17.85 0.40
CA ARG A 142 -19.98 -18.48 -0.54
C ARG A 142 -20.26 -19.93 -0.18
N THR A 143 -19.22 -20.70 0.16
CA THR A 143 -19.35 -22.10 0.59
C THR A 143 -20.25 -22.24 1.81
N MET A 144 -20.05 -21.41 2.85
CA MET A 144 -20.92 -21.39 4.04
C MET A 144 -22.35 -20.97 3.68
N ALA A 145 -22.54 -19.91 2.89
CA ALA A 145 -23.86 -19.42 2.49
C ALA A 145 -24.65 -20.45 1.64
N ALA A 146 -24.00 -21.15 0.71
CA ALA A 146 -24.61 -22.14 -0.16
C ALA A 146 -24.99 -23.43 0.58
N THR A 147 -24.28 -23.77 1.66
CA THR A 147 -24.47 -25.02 2.42
C THR A 147 -25.29 -24.83 3.71
N GLY A 148 -25.46 -23.59 4.17
CA GLY A 148 -26.06 -23.28 5.46
C GLY A 148 -25.16 -23.65 6.66
N MET A 149 -23.88 -23.93 6.43
CA MET A 149 -22.93 -24.30 7.48
C MET A 149 -22.58 -23.08 8.35
N SER A 150 -22.50 -23.28 9.67
CA SER A 150 -22.07 -22.21 10.58
C SER A 150 -20.56 -21.94 10.44
N LEU A 151 -20.14 -20.72 10.75
CA LEU A 151 -18.70 -20.38 10.79
C LEU A 151 -17.93 -21.33 11.71
N THR A 152 -18.48 -21.68 12.87
CA THR A 152 -17.84 -22.58 13.84
C THR A 152 -17.67 -24.00 13.30
N ASP A 153 -18.67 -24.56 12.60
CA ASP A 153 -18.56 -25.90 12.01
C ASP A 153 -17.56 -25.92 10.84
N TYR A 154 -17.56 -24.85 10.04
CA TYR A 154 -16.66 -24.68 8.90
C TYR A 154 -15.20 -24.47 9.34
N GLU A 155 -14.99 -23.62 10.34
CA GLU A 155 -13.69 -23.41 10.99
C GLU A 155 -13.18 -24.70 11.63
N ALA A 156 -13.99 -25.42 12.41
CA ALA A 156 -13.59 -26.69 13.03
C ALA A 156 -13.18 -27.75 12.00
N ARG A 157 -13.86 -27.79 10.85
CA ARG A 157 -13.53 -28.68 9.74
C ARG A 157 -12.21 -28.32 9.06
N LEU A 158 -11.95 -27.03 8.84
CA LEU A 158 -10.67 -26.56 8.31
C LEU A 158 -9.53 -26.74 9.33
N ASP A 159 -9.78 -26.50 10.62
CA ASP A 159 -8.81 -26.69 11.70
C ASP A 159 -8.31 -28.13 11.77
N ALA A 160 -9.18 -29.11 11.53
CA ALA A 160 -8.80 -30.53 11.44
C ALA A 160 -7.87 -30.83 10.25
N LEU A 161 -7.99 -30.09 9.14
CA LEU A 161 -7.16 -30.25 7.94
C LEU A 161 -5.84 -29.44 8.00
N PHE A 162 -5.86 -28.27 8.64
CA PHE A 162 -4.77 -27.29 8.64
C PHE A 162 -4.03 -27.16 9.98
N GLY A 163 -4.47 -27.90 11.01
CA GLY A 163 -3.86 -27.90 12.35
C GLY A 163 -4.06 -26.57 13.07
N GLY A 164 -5.32 -26.14 13.21
CA GLY A 164 -5.70 -24.84 13.78
C GLY A 164 -5.51 -23.67 12.81
N GLN A 165 -6.26 -22.57 12.98
CA GLN A 165 -6.26 -21.39 12.07
C GLN A 165 -6.64 -21.76 10.63
N GLY A 166 -7.58 -22.69 10.45
CA GLY A 166 -7.95 -23.26 9.17
C GLY A 166 -8.55 -22.27 8.18
N ILE A 167 -9.29 -21.27 8.66
CA ILE A 167 -9.81 -20.15 7.85
C ILE A 167 -8.66 -19.42 7.16
N GLU A 168 -7.71 -18.89 7.93
CA GLU A 168 -6.54 -18.14 7.44
C GLU A 168 -5.59 -19.00 6.60
N LYS A 169 -5.25 -20.21 7.07
CA LYS A 169 -4.31 -21.10 6.39
C LYS A 169 -4.85 -21.64 5.08
N SER A 170 -6.16 -21.89 4.98
CA SER A 170 -6.76 -22.29 3.70
C SER A 170 -6.87 -21.13 2.71
N ALA A 171 -7.05 -19.88 3.19
CA ALA A 171 -6.92 -18.68 2.37
C ALA A 171 -5.47 -18.47 1.86
N ASP A 172 -4.45 -18.69 2.69
CA ASP A 172 -3.04 -18.73 2.26
C ASP A 172 -2.78 -19.84 1.21
N ALA A 173 -3.37 -21.03 1.39
CA ALA A 173 -3.24 -22.13 0.44
C ALA A 173 -3.91 -21.81 -0.92
N VAL A 174 -5.07 -21.15 -0.91
CA VAL A 174 -5.69 -20.56 -2.11
C VAL A 174 -4.76 -19.51 -2.73
N ALA A 175 -4.18 -18.62 -1.93
CA ALA A 175 -3.31 -17.57 -2.44
C ALA A 175 -2.09 -18.13 -3.19
N LEU A 176 -1.46 -19.18 -2.63
CA LEU A 176 -0.35 -19.89 -3.27
C LEU A 176 -0.76 -20.59 -4.57
N LEU A 177 -1.95 -21.23 -4.63
CA LEU A 177 -2.49 -21.80 -5.86
C LEU A 177 -2.73 -20.73 -6.94
N LEU A 178 -3.14 -19.52 -6.55
CA LEU A 178 -3.29 -18.35 -7.42
C LEU A 178 -1.96 -17.61 -7.69
N GLY A 179 -0.84 -18.17 -7.24
CA GLY A 179 0.51 -17.73 -7.58
C GLY A 179 1.10 -16.62 -6.69
N ALA A 180 0.54 -16.39 -5.50
CA ALA A 180 1.10 -15.45 -4.51
C ALA A 180 2.57 -15.76 -4.21
N LYS A 181 3.36 -14.73 -3.88
CA LYS A 181 4.78 -14.87 -3.52
C LYS A 181 5.04 -14.72 -2.03
N SER A 182 4.10 -14.11 -1.32
CA SER A 182 4.11 -13.91 0.12
C SER A 182 2.73 -14.23 0.71
N VAL A 183 2.74 -14.88 1.86
CA VAL A 183 1.60 -15.38 2.65
C VAL A 183 1.98 -15.35 4.12
N ARG A 184 1.00 -15.34 5.04
CA ARG A 184 1.26 -15.01 6.46
C ARG A 184 1.63 -16.20 7.33
N TYR A 185 1.01 -17.36 7.11
CA TYR A 185 1.03 -18.48 8.06
C TYR A 185 1.94 -19.63 7.61
N ALA A 186 1.93 -20.00 6.33
CA ALA A 186 2.81 -21.04 5.79
C ALA A 186 3.09 -20.84 4.30
N SER A 187 4.35 -21.04 3.89
CA SER A 187 4.78 -20.94 2.49
C SER A 187 4.59 -22.22 1.68
N SER A 188 4.10 -23.30 2.30
CA SER A 188 3.71 -24.54 1.64
C SER A 188 2.69 -25.31 2.47
N PHE A 189 1.93 -26.17 1.78
CA PHE A 189 0.87 -27.01 2.35
C PHE A 189 0.97 -28.44 1.81
N SER A 190 0.32 -29.39 2.47
CA SER A 190 0.25 -30.79 2.00
C SER A 190 -0.71 -30.94 0.81
N ASP A 191 -0.62 -32.06 0.08
CA ASP A 191 -1.52 -32.35 -1.04
C ASP A 191 -3.01 -32.34 -0.64
N ALA A 192 -3.33 -32.83 0.57
CA ALA A 192 -4.68 -32.80 1.12
C ALA A 192 -5.17 -31.37 1.41
N GLN A 193 -4.28 -30.50 1.92
CA GLN A 193 -4.58 -29.09 2.17
C GLN A 193 -4.74 -28.31 0.86
N TYR A 194 -3.95 -28.61 -0.18
CA TYR A 194 -4.17 -28.06 -1.51
C TYR A 194 -5.42 -28.62 -2.19
N ALA A 195 -5.81 -29.86 -1.94
CA ALA A 195 -7.09 -30.39 -2.40
C ALA A 195 -8.28 -29.66 -1.74
N ALA A 196 -8.19 -29.38 -0.43
CA ALA A 196 -9.14 -28.54 0.29
C ALA A 196 -9.21 -27.12 -0.30
N ALA A 197 -8.07 -26.47 -0.54
CA ALA A 197 -8.02 -25.13 -1.14
C ALA A 197 -8.64 -25.08 -2.56
N ARG A 198 -8.51 -26.14 -3.37
CA ARG A 198 -9.21 -26.25 -4.65
C ARG A 198 -10.72 -26.42 -4.49
N ALA A 199 -11.18 -27.20 -3.51
CA ALA A 199 -12.61 -27.32 -3.21
C ALA A 199 -13.22 -25.96 -2.80
N ILE A 200 -12.49 -25.16 -2.02
CA ILE A 200 -12.89 -23.79 -1.66
C ILE A 200 -13.06 -22.92 -2.91
N LEU A 201 -12.09 -22.91 -3.84
CA LEU A 201 -12.18 -22.18 -5.12
C LEU A 201 -13.36 -22.61 -6.01
N GLU A 202 -13.95 -23.78 -5.75
CA GLU A 202 -15.14 -24.31 -6.43
C GLU A 202 -16.43 -24.10 -5.61
N ASP A 203 -16.39 -23.30 -4.54
CA ASP A 203 -17.46 -23.06 -3.56
C ASP A 203 -17.99 -24.35 -2.87
N ARG A 204 -17.12 -25.35 -2.72
CA ARG A 204 -17.42 -26.66 -2.10
C ARG A 204 -16.82 -26.79 -0.72
N VAL A 205 -17.54 -27.46 0.19
CA VAL A 205 -17.03 -27.85 1.51
C VAL A 205 -15.83 -28.81 1.33
N PRO A 206 -14.63 -28.47 1.84
CA PRO A 206 -13.42 -29.30 1.72
C PRO A 206 -13.44 -30.48 2.68
#